data_AF-A0A428YAQ2-F1
#
_entry.id   AF-A0A428YAQ2-F1
#
_cell.length_a   1.000
_cell.length_b   1.000
_cell.length_c   1.000
_cell.angle_alpha   90.00
_cell.angle_beta   90.00
_cell.angle_gamma   90.00
#
_symmetry.space_group_name_H-M   'P 1'
#
loop_
_entity.id
_entity.type
_entity.pdbx_description
1 polymer ?
#
loop_
_entity_poly.entity_id
_entity_poly.type
_entity_poly.pdbx_seq_one_letter_code
_entity_poly.pdbx_strand_id
1 'polypeptide(L)'
;MGVTDAAVQRLVASGYPDLGVIARGVTPPPRRSGRTTTEPPGPVMAIRLSVTGIRGGRDPDRLARCSYLLIVDVSKLGAAIPPAWIRTPADRDIRHVNIWPSAKNYCTWAGGWLPSLCWNTFAAGWLQAPPSHRTLGNALEYAKQLLNAENHVSPAR
;
A
#
# COMPACT_ATOMS: atom_id res chain seq x y z
N MET A 1 -10.83 13.49 -1.49
CA MET A 1 -10.72 13.50 -0.02
C MET A 1 -9.57 12.56 0.36
N GLY A 2 -8.68 13.00 1.25
CA GLY A 2 -7.55 12.18 1.70
C GLY A 2 -7.96 11.10 2.72
N VAL A 3 -7.06 10.17 3.02
CA VAL A 3 -7.26 9.15 4.05
C VAL A 3 -7.27 9.78 5.44
N THR A 4 -8.26 9.38 6.26
CA THR A 4 -8.42 9.85 7.65
C THR A 4 -8.10 8.75 8.65
N ASP A 5 -7.81 9.12 9.90
CA ASP A 5 -7.64 8.16 11.00
C ASP A 5 -8.88 7.29 11.22
N ALA A 6 -10.08 7.87 11.12
CA ALA A 6 -11.32 7.11 11.25
C ALA A 6 -11.47 6.04 10.15
N ALA A 7 -10.95 6.30 8.93
CA ALA A 7 -10.90 5.28 7.89
C ALA A 7 -9.90 4.17 8.22
N VAL A 8 -8.71 4.53 8.74
CA VAL A 8 -7.70 3.56 9.17
C VAL A 8 -8.21 2.69 10.32
N GLN A 9 -8.79 3.29 11.36
CA GLN A 9 -9.30 2.57 12.53
C GLN A 9 -10.44 1.61 12.17
N ARG A 10 -11.32 1.98 11.24
CA ARG A 10 -12.34 1.06 10.72
C ARG A 10 -11.72 -0.17 10.05
N LEU A 11 -10.65 0.01 9.28
CA LEU A 11 -9.94 -1.10 8.62
C LEU A 11 -9.18 -1.98 9.62
N VAL A 12 -8.58 -1.37 10.64
CA VAL A 12 -7.94 -2.11 11.75
C VAL A 12 -8.96 -3.02 12.42
N ALA A 13 -10.14 -2.49 12.75
CA ALA A 13 -11.22 -3.25 13.38
C ALA A 13 -11.82 -4.33 12.47
N SER A 14 -11.76 -4.17 11.14
CA SER A 14 -12.46 -5.04 10.20
C SER A 14 -11.61 -6.14 9.57
N GLY A 15 -10.29 -6.17 9.77
CA GLY A 15 -9.44 -7.23 9.21
C GLY A 15 -8.01 -6.84 8.82
N TYR A 16 -7.54 -5.67 9.22
CA TYR A 16 -6.15 -5.24 9.05
C TYR A 16 -5.53 -4.84 10.40
N PRO A 17 -5.41 -5.76 11.36
CA PRO A 17 -5.13 -5.44 12.77
C PRO A 17 -3.78 -4.76 12.99
N ASP A 18 -2.83 -4.90 12.07
CA ASP A 18 -1.49 -4.32 12.14
C ASP A 18 -1.30 -3.09 11.23
N LEU A 19 -2.39 -2.61 10.63
CA LEU A 19 -2.39 -1.37 9.85
C LEU A 19 -2.04 -0.18 10.75
N GLY A 20 -0.96 0.51 10.40
CA GLY A 20 -0.47 1.69 11.11
C GLY A 20 -0.21 2.87 10.18
N VAL A 21 -0.41 4.09 10.69
CA VAL A 21 -0.02 5.32 10.01
C VAL A 21 1.48 5.56 10.25
N ILE A 22 2.24 5.83 9.19
CA ILE A 22 3.69 6.13 9.28
C ILE A 22 4.04 7.56 8.86
N ALA A 23 3.15 8.25 8.14
CA ALA A 23 3.36 9.64 7.77
C ALA A 23 2.06 10.41 7.63
N ARG A 24 2.13 11.71 7.92
CA ARG A 24 1.01 12.66 7.83
C ARG A 24 1.44 13.90 7.06
N GLY A 25 0.48 14.52 6.40
CA GLY A 25 0.62 15.85 5.84
C GLY A 25 0.56 16.90 6.95
N VAL A 26 0.98 18.12 6.63
CA VAL A 26 0.78 19.28 7.51
C VAL A 26 -0.61 19.84 7.22
N THR A 27 -1.44 20.01 8.25
CA THR A 27 -2.64 20.83 8.15
C THR A 27 -2.19 22.29 8.19
N PRO A 28 -2.47 23.15 7.18
CA PRO A 28 -2.19 24.56 7.31
C PRO A 28 -2.97 25.12 8.52
N PRO A 29 -2.34 25.93 9.39
CA PRO A 29 -3.06 26.48 10.53
C PRO A 29 -4.24 27.33 10.03
N PRO A 30 -5.41 27.26 10.67
CA PRO A 30 -6.51 28.14 10.33
C PRO A 30 -6.02 29.59 10.51
N ARG A 31 -6.17 30.42 9.47
CA ARG A 31 -5.96 31.87 9.56
C ARG A 31 -7.04 32.48 10.46
N ARG A 32 -6.94 32.32 11.78
CA ARG A 32 -7.54 33.22 12.78
C ARG A 32 -7.10 32.93 14.21
N SER A 33 -6.87 34.04 14.90
CA SER A 33 -6.48 34.20 16.29
C SER A 33 -7.48 33.58 17.27
N GLY A 34 -6.93 32.89 18.28
CA GLY A 34 -7.62 32.58 19.53
C GLY A 34 -7.97 31.12 19.74
N ARG A 35 -7.51 30.60 20.89
CA ARG A 35 -7.74 29.27 21.48
C ARG A 35 -6.89 28.12 20.91
N THR A 36 -5.93 27.68 21.73
CA THR A 36 -5.21 26.40 21.67
C THR A 36 -6.22 25.24 21.70
N THR A 37 -6.77 24.93 20.55
CA THR A 37 -7.31 23.60 20.26
C THR A 37 -6.19 22.87 19.53
N THR A 38 -5.75 21.73 20.06
CA THR A 38 -4.84 20.82 19.36
C THR A 38 -5.34 20.63 17.93
N GLU A 39 -4.55 21.06 16.96
CA GLU A 39 -4.93 20.95 15.54
C GLU A 39 -5.27 19.49 15.21
N PRO A 40 -6.34 19.24 14.44
CA PRO A 40 -6.62 17.89 13.98
C PRO A 40 -5.43 17.39 13.15
N PRO A 41 -5.00 16.12 13.34
CA PRO A 41 -3.89 15.56 12.60
C PRO A 41 -4.11 15.76 11.10
N GLY A 42 -3.07 16.17 10.38
CA GLY A 42 -3.13 16.28 8.93
C GLY A 42 -3.43 14.93 8.26
N PRO A 43 -3.79 14.98 6.96
CA PRO A 43 -4.24 13.80 6.24
C PRO A 43 -3.16 12.71 6.28
N VAL A 44 -3.59 11.45 6.34
CA VAL A 44 -2.68 10.30 6.29
C VAL A 44 -2.04 10.26 4.91
N MET A 45 -0.71 10.24 4.86
CA MET A 45 0.07 10.23 3.61
C MET A 45 0.66 8.86 3.32
N ALA A 46 1.04 8.12 4.35
CA ALA A 46 1.51 6.75 4.20
C ALA A 46 1.13 5.88 5.39
N ILE A 47 0.95 4.60 5.08
CA ILE A 47 0.62 3.56 6.04
C ILE A 47 1.62 2.40 5.92
N ARG A 48 1.63 1.56 6.95
CA ARG A 48 2.28 0.24 6.94
C ARG A 48 1.27 -0.83 7.34
N LEU A 49 1.42 -2.04 6.82
CA LEU A 49 0.63 -3.21 7.21
C LEU A 49 1.32 -4.49 6.75
N SER A 50 0.97 -5.62 7.33
CA SER A 50 1.40 -6.93 6.85
C SER A 50 0.28 -7.59 6.07
N VAL A 51 0.64 -8.19 4.94
CA VAL A 51 -0.28 -8.98 4.11
C VAL A 51 0.34 -10.35 3.90
N THR A 52 -0.40 -11.41 4.20
CA THR A 52 0.06 -12.76 3.86
C THR A 52 -0.16 -13.01 2.38
N GLY A 53 0.88 -13.44 1.68
CA GLY A 53 0.84 -13.81 0.27
C GLY A 53 1.70 -15.04 -0.02
N ILE A 54 1.74 -15.44 -1.27
CA ILE A 54 2.68 -16.46 -1.75
C ILE A 54 4.02 -15.81 -2.08
N ARG A 55 5.12 -16.51 -1.84
CA ARG A 55 6.49 -16.06 -2.15
C ARG A 55 6.78 -16.10 -3.65
N GLY A 56 6.03 -16.93 -4.38
CA GLY A 56 6.28 -17.29 -5.77
C GLY A 56 7.47 -18.24 -5.91
N GLY A 57 7.80 -18.60 -7.16
CA GLY A 57 8.93 -19.47 -7.48
C GLY A 57 8.55 -20.63 -8.39
N ARG A 58 9.38 -21.67 -8.40
CA ARG A 58 9.12 -22.93 -9.11
C ARG A 58 8.64 -23.99 -8.12
N ASP A 59 8.01 -25.03 -8.63
CA ASP A 59 7.60 -26.16 -7.81
C ASP A 59 8.82 -26.80 -7.11
N PRO A 60 8.68 -27.25 -5.84
CA PRO A 60 7.45 -27.34 -5.05
C PRO A 60 7.09 -26.06 -4.26
N ASP A 61 7.98 -25.08 -4.17
CA ASP A 61 7.85 -23.93 -3.25
C ASP A 61 6.96 -22.80 -3.77
N ARG A 62 6.39 -22.96 -4.97
CA ARG A 62 5.62 -21.92 -5.66
C ARG A 62 4.49 -21.31 -4.81
N LEU A 63 3.85 -22.12 -3.97
CA LEU A 63 2.75 -21.69 -3.08
C LEU A 63 3.19 -21.44 -1.63
N ALA A 64 4.49 -21.46 -1.35
CA ALA A 64 5.01 -21.16 -0.02
C ALA A 64 4.55 -19.77 0.42
N ARG A 65 3.90 -19.70 1.58
CA ARG A 65 3.34 -18.45 2.09
C ARG A 65 4.38 -17.67 2.90
N CYS A 66 4.35 -16.36 2.81
CA CYS A 66 5.11 -15.48 3.68
C CYS A 66 4.30 -14.22 4.03
N SER A 67 4.74 -13.53 5.10
CA SER A 67 4.20 -12.23 5.48
C SER A 67 4.97 -11.13 4.75
N TYR A 68 4.24 -10.30 3.99
CA TYR A 68 4.76 -9.11 3.34
C TYR A 68 4.48 -7.89 4.19
N LEU A 69 5.51 -7.28 4.77
CA LEU A 69 5.38 -5.96 5.40
C LEU A 69 5.40 -4.90 4.31
N LEU A 70 4.25 -4.29 4.06
CA LEU A 70 4.05 -3.27 3.04
C LEU A 70 4.16 -1.87 3.62
N ILE A 71 4.69 -0.96 2.80
CA ILE A 71 4.57 0.49 2.93
C ILE A 71 3.72 0.97 1.77
N VAL A 72 2.66 1.74 2.03
CA VAL A 72 1.73 2.20 0.99
C VAL A 72 1.60 3.72 1.04
N ASP A 73 1.85 4.38 -0.09
CA ASP A 73 1.64 5.82 -0.24
C ASP A 73 0.18 6.10 -0.63
N VAL A 74 -0.54 6.76 0.26
CA VAL A 74 -1.96 7.07 0.12
C VAL A 74 -2.21 8.57 -0.11
N SER A 75 -1.16 9.36 -0.35
CA SER A 75 -1.26 10.81 -0.55
C SER A 75 -2.10 11.20 -1.76
N LYS A 76 -2.10 10.34 -2.79
CA LYS A 76 -2.86 10.52 -4.04
C LYS A 76 -4.02 9.53 -4.18
N LEU A 77 -4.49 8.97 -3.06
CA LEU A 77 -5.60 8.04 -3.07
C LEU A 77 -6.84 8.67 -3.74
N GLY A 78 -7.43 7.96 -4.70
CA GLY A 78 -8.54 8.43 -5.53
C GLY A 78 -8.12 8.87 -6.94
N ALA A 79 -6.91 9.39 -7.10
CA ALA A 79 -6.37 9.80 -8.40
C ALA A 79 -5.62 8.66 -9.10
N ALA A 80 -4.92 7.82 -8.34
CA ALA A 80 -4.18 6.67 -8.84
C ALA A 80 -4.25 5.51 -7.84
N ILE A 81 -3.95 4.29 -8.30
CA ILE A 81 -3.75 3.17 -7.40
C ILE A 81 -2.51 3.47 -6.53
N PRO A 82 -2.57 3.31 -5.20
CA PRO A 82 -1.48 3.74 -4.35
C PRO A 82 -0.22 2.89 -4.60
N PRO A 83 0.96 3.51 -4.79
CA PRO A 83 2.23 2.79 -4.80
C PRO A 83 2.41 2.00 -3.50
N ALA A 84 2.89 0.77 -3.61
CA ALA A 84 3.12 -0.13 -2.48
C ALA A 84 4.48 -0.80 -2.60
N TRP A 85 5.30 -0.65 -1.55
CA TRP A 85 6.64 -1.23 -1.44
C TRP A 85 6.69 -2.30 -0.37
N ILE A 86 7.64 -3.21 -0.50
CA ILE A 86 7.84 -4.35 0.39
C ILE A 86 9.09 -4.08 1.23
N ARG A 87 8.89 -3.96 2.54
CA ARG A 87 9.98 -3.85 3.52
C ARG A 87 10.50 -5.22 3.95
N THR A 88 9.64 -6.22 3.97
CA THR A 88 9.96 -7.62 4.31
C THR A 88 9.02 -8.53 3.54
N PRO A 89 9.48 -9.68 3.01
CA PRO A 89 10.85 -10.20 3.02
C PRO A 89 11.83 -9.35 2.19
N ALA A 90 13.12 -9.66 2.25
CA ALA A 90 14.12 -8.98 1.44
C ALA A 90 13.96 -9.34 -0.05
N ASP A 91 14.37 -8.45 -0.96
CA ASP A 91 14.19 -8.63 -2.41
C ASP A 91 14.71 -9.99 -2.91
N ARG A 92 15.90 -10.37 -2.47
CA ARG A 92 16.53 -11.65 -2.84
C ARG A 92 15.72 -12.89 -2.48
N ASP A 93 14.78 -12.76 -1.52
CA ASP A 93 13.93 -13.85 -1.03
C ASP A 93 12.55 -13.85 -1.70
N ILE A 94 12.27 -12.89 -2.57
CA ILE A 94 11.03 -12.78 -3.34
C ILE A 94 11.24 -13.43 -4.71
N ARG A 95 10.29 -14.26 -5.12
CA ARG A 95 10.27 -14.93 -6.44
C ARG A 95 8.93 -14.74 -7.16
N HIS A 96 8.14 -13.77 -6.70
CA HIS A 96 6.79 -13.53 -7.15
C HIS A 96 6.76 -12.71 -8.45
N VAL A 97 6.09 -13.23 -9.48
CA VAL A 97 6.05 -12.61 -10.82
C VAL A 97 5.34 -11.25 -10.87
N ASN A 98 4.55 -10.91 -9.85
CA ASN A 98 3.87 -9.61 -9.74
C ASN A 98 4.66 -8.57 -8.91
N ILE A 99 5.93 -8.82 -8.57
CA ILE A 99 6.74 -7.90 -7.76
C ILE A 99 7.91 -7.39 -8.59
N TRP A 100 8.02 -6.07 -8.74
CA TRP A 100 9.21 -5.45 -9.29
C TRP A 100 10.38 -5.57 -8.30
N PRO A 101 11.60 -5.87 -8.78
CA PRO A 101 12.79 -5.89 -7.94
C PRO A 101 13.13 -4.47 -7.46
N SER A 102 13.93 -4.37 -6.39
CA SER A 102 14.21 -3.11 -5.72
C SER A 102 14.85 -2.06 -6.63
N ALA A 103 15.61 -2.48 -7.65
CA ALA A 103 16.24 -1.60 -8.62
C ALA A 103 15.27 -0.76 -9.47
N LYS A 104 13.95 -1.05 -9.42
CA LYS A 104 12.96 -0.35 -10.25
C LYS A 104 12.31 0.85 -9.57
N ASN A 105 12.13 0.83 -8.26
CA ASN A 105 11.30 1.84 -7.58
C ASN A 105 11.93 2.32 -6.27
N TYR A 106 11.99 3.65 -6.11
CA TYR A 106 12.43 4.31 -4.89
C TYR A 106 11.24 4.54 -3.95
N CYS A 107 11.35 4.10 -2.69
CA CYS A 107 10.37 4.37 -1.65
C CYS A 107 10.78 5.62 -0.86
N THR A 108 10.06 6.72 -1.07
CA THR A 108 10.30 8.00 -0.37
C THR A 108 10.17 7.86 1.15
N TRP A 109 9.20 7.08 1.62
CA TRP A 109 8.92 6.88 3.05
C TRP A 109 9.98 6.05 3.79
N ALA A 110 10.74 5.22 3.07
CA ALA A 110 11.82 4.42 3.62
C ALA A 110 13.22 4.97 3.30
N GLY A 111 13.31 6.04 2.49
CA GLY A 111 14.58 6.64 2.06
C GLY A 111 15.45 5.70 1.23
N GLY A 112 14.84 4.79 0.45
CA GLY A 112 15.62 3.78 -0.25
C GLY A 112 14.83 2.99 -1.29
N TRP A 113 15.58 2.25 -2.11
CA TRP A 113 15.07 1.36 -3.15
C TRP A 113 14.50 0.09 -2.52
N LEU A 114 13.23 -0.22 -2.82
CA LEU A 114 12.52 -1.37 -2.27
C LEU A 114 11.77 -2.10 -3.38
N PRO A 115 11.61 -3.44 -3.27
CA PRO A 115 10.71 -4.17 -4.14
C PRO A 115 9.31 -3.59 -4.02
N SER A 116 8.52 -3.69 -5.08
CA SER A 116 7.21 -3.03 -5.12
C SER A 116 6.19 -3.82 -5.92
N LEU A 117 4.92 -3.67 -5.57
CA LEU A 117 3.85 -4.36 -6.28
C LEU A 117 3.75 -3.84 -7.73
N CYS A 118 3.73 -4.77 -8.68
CA CYS A 118 3.46 -4.47 -10.08
C CYS A 118 1.95 -4.51 -10.31
N TRP A 119 1.31 -3.34 -10.21
CA TRP A 119 -0.14 -3.24 -10.29
C TRP A 119 -0.73 -3.68 -11.63
N ASN A 120 0.01 -3.56 -12.75
CA ASN A 120 -0.43 -3.96 -14.09
C ASN A 120 -1.93 -3.65 -14.35
N THR A 121 -2.75 -4.69 -14.57
CA THR A 121 -4.20 -4.57 -14.84
C THR A 121 -5.00 -3.97 -13.70
N PHE A 122 -4.57 -4.11 -12.44
CA PHE A 122 -5.22 -3.46 -11.29
C PHE A 122 -5.14 -1.93 -11.38
N ALA A 123 -4.08 -1.37 -11.97
CA ALA A 123 -3.98 0.07 -12.15
C ALA A 123 -5.04 0.61 -13.13
N ALA A 124 -5.29 -0.11 -14.22
CA ALA A 124 -6.35 0.23 -15.17
C ALA A 124 -7.74 0.07 -14.54
N GLY A 125 -7.99 -1.06 -13.85
CA GLY A 125 -9.25 -1.30 -13.16
C GLY A 125 -9.55 -0.26 -12.07
N TRP A 126 -8.53 0.20 -11.36
CA TRP A 126 -8.66 1.28 -10.37
C TRP A 126 -9.15 2.59 -10.98
N LEU A 127 -8.60 2.98 -12.14
CA LEU A 127 -8.97 4.21 -12.84
C LEU A 127 -10.35 4.14 -13.50
N GLN A 128 -10.84 2.95 -13.80
CA GLN A 128 -12.20 2.74 -14.31
C GLN A 128 -13.25 2.69 -13.20
N ALA A 129 -12.87 2.29 -11.98
CA ALA A 129 -13.77 2.28 -10.84
C ALA A 129 -14.26 3.69 -10.50
N PRO A 130 -15.53 3.87 -10.05
CA PRO A 130 -16.03 5.15 -9.56
C PRO A 130 -15.15 5.72 -8.44
N PRO A 131 -15.00 7.05 -8.32
CA PRO A 131 -14.19 7.65 -7.26
C PRO A 131 -14.58 7.21 -5.84
N SER A 132 -15.88 6.94 -5.59
CA SER A 132 -16.38 6.41 -4.31
C SER A 132 -15.84 5.01 -3.97
N HIS A 133 -15.39 4.24 -4.97
CA HIS A 133 -14.83 2.90 -4.79
C HIS A 133 -13.30 2.91 -4.72
N ARG A 134 -12.64 4.06 -4.93
CA ARG A 134 -11.18 4.21 -4.83
C ARG A 134 -10.76 4.45 -3.38
N THR A 135 -11.14 3.54 -2.51
CA THR A 135 -10.96 3.63 -1.06
C THR A 135 -9.69 2.89 -0.61
N LEU A 136 -9.21 3.22 0.59
CA LEU A 136 -8.07 2.51 1.15
C LEU A 136 -8.35 1.02 1.27
N GLY A 137 -9.54 0.63 1.75
CA GLY A 137 -9.95 -0.77 1.85
C GLY A 137 -9.82 -1.52 0.52
N ASN A 138 -10.35 -0.94 -0.57
CA ASN A 138 -10.27 -1.59 -1.89
C ASN A 138 -8.84 -1.68 -2.41
N ALA A 139 -7.99 -0.68 -2.16
CA ALA A 139 -6.58 -0.77 -2.52
C ALA A 139 -5.85 -1.90 -1.77
N LEU A 140 -6.16 -2.10 -0.49
CA LEU A 140 -5.59 -3.18 0.31
C LEU A 140 -6.11 -4.55 -0.13
N GLU A 141 -7.38 -4.66 -0.52
CA GLU A 141 -7.90 -5.90 -1.11
C GLU A 141 -7.25 -6.22 -2.46
N TYR A 142 -6.96 -5.23 -3.30
CA TYR A 142 -6.16 -5.44 -4.52
C TYR A 142 -4.74 -5.91 -4.18
N ALA A 143 -4.10 -5.36 -3.15
CA ALA A 143 -2.79 -5.83 -2.69
C ALA A 143 -2.84 -7.31 -2.26
N LYS A 144 -3.86 -7.69 -1.47
CA LYS A 144 -4.10 -9.08 -1.06
C LYS A 144 -4.26 -10.00 -2.27
N GLN A 145 -5.12 -9.64 -3.23
CA GLN A 145 -5.36 -10.44 -4.42
C GLN A 145 -4.08 -10.61 -5.25
N LEU A 146 -3.35 -9.51 -5.49
CA LEU A 146 -2.10 -9.51 -6.24
C LEU A 146 -1.03 -10.41 -5.60
N LEU A 147 -0.92 -10.40 -4.27
CA LEU A 147 0.05 -11.21 -3.52
C LEU A 147 -0.37 -12.67 -3.33
N ASN A 148 -1.63 -13.03 -3.61
CA ASN A 148 -2.13 -14.41 -3.49
C ASN A 148 -2.37 -15.09 -4.85
N ALA A 149 -2.24 -14.37 -5.96
CA ALA A 149 -2.43 -14.90 -7.30
C ALA A 149 -1.35 -14.38 -8.27
N GLU A 150 -0.58 -15.30 -8.85
CA GLU A 150 0.42 -14.96 -9.85
C GLU A 150 -0.22 -14.59 -11.19
N ASN A 151 0.17 -13.45 -11.76
CA ASN A 151 -0.14 -13.09 -13.13
C ASN A 151 1.12 -13.30 -13.98
N HIS A 152 1.17 -14.40 -14.73
CA HIS A 152 2.36 -14.76 -15.53
C HIS A 152 2.60 -13.87 -16.75
N VAL A 153 1.68 -12.96 -17.06
CA VAL A 153 1.87 -11.87 -18.05
C VAL A 153 2.20 -10.53 -17.37
N SER A 154 2.49 -10.54 -16.07
CA SER A 154 3.02 -9.38 -15.35
C SER A 154 4.31 -8.89 -16.01
N PRO A 155 4.48 -7.58 -16.22
CA PRO A 155 5.71 -7.03 -16.77
C PRO A 155 6.90 -7.13 -15.79
N ALA A 156 6.66 -7.52 -14.53
CA ALA A 156 7.70 -7.67 -13.51
C ALA A 156 8.43 -9.02 -13.49
N ARG A 157 8.02 -9.96 -14.35
CA ARG A 157 8.65 -11.27 -14.48
C ARG A 157 10.11 -11.19 -14.94
#